data_AF-A0A1V1WX86-F1
#
_entry.id   AF-A0A1V1WX86-F1
#
_cell.length_a   1.000
_cell.length_b   1.000
_cell.length_c   1.000
_cell.angle_alpha   90.00
_cell.angle_beta   90.00
_cell.angle_gamma   90.00
#
_symmetry.space_group_name_H-M   'P 1'
#
loop_
_entity.id
_entity.type
_entity.pdbx_description
1 polymer ?
#
loop_
_entity_poly.entity_id
_entity_poly.type
_entity_poly.pdbx_seq_one_letter_code
_entity_poly.pdbx_strand_id
1 'polypeptide(L)'
;MGFKRWFVIMLLAMVMLVGCSRENNHERNIVAKVNDCNITEDECRYALGECYKKGIAPLTEAEKGDLLDQMIKKELLIQEAKRRNLDQDEDFRRTIEKYWEQTLIRNLLNQVGEDFSVKIHVSKEDISDFKKELGVAEAAMSEKEIEEEIFERKKTEALKKWLEKLKRSASIEINREAIDAISR
;
A
#
# COMPACT_ATOMS: atom_id res chain seq x y z
N MET A 1 -43.51 22.63 -30.55
CA MET A 1 -42.47 22.31 -29.54
C MET A 1 -41.79 20.94 -29.78
N GLY A 2 -41.60 20.51 -31.03
CA GLY A 2 -41.03 19.18 -31.35
C GLY A 2 -39.55 19.19 -31.75
N PHE A 3 -39.05 20.31 -32.26
CA PHE A 3 -37.70 20.37 -32.87
C PHE A 3 -36.57 20.38 -31.84
N LYS A 4 -36.76 21.07 -30.69
CA LYS A 4 -35.77 21.13 -29.60
C LYS A 4 -35.57 19.79 -28.89
N ARG A 5 -36.61 18.95 -28.78
CA ARG A 5 -36.51 17.62 -28.17
C ARG A 5 -35.73 16.64 -29.05
N TRP A 6 -35.94 16.68 -30.36
CA TRP A 6 -35.19 15.85 -31.30
C TRP A 6 -33.71 16.26 -31.34
N PHE A 7 -33.41 17.57 -31.34
CA PHE A 7 -32.04 18.06 -31.33
C PHE A 7 -31.25 17.60 -30.09
N VAL A 8 -31.89 17.59 -28.91
CA VAL A 8 -31.26 17.10 -27.67
C VAL A 8 -31.04 15.59 -27.70
N ILE A 9 -31.98 14.81 -28.25
CA ILE A 9 -31.85 13.35 -28.36
C ILE A 9 -30.77 12.97 -29.38
N MET A 10 -30.66 13.69 -30.50
CA MET A 10 -29.60 13.47 -31.50
C MET A 10 -28.22 13.84 -30.96
N LEU A 11 -28.13 14.89 -30.14
CA LEU A 11 -26.88 15.35 -29.53
C LEU A 11 -26.43 14.42 -28.40
N LEU A 12 -27.37 13.79 -27.67
CA LEU A 12 -27.06 12.74 -26.68
C LEU A 12 -26.63 11.42 -27.34
N ALA A 13 -27.21 11.07 -28.49
CA ALA A 13 -26.83 9.89 -29.26
C ALA A 13 -25.44 10.02 -29.92
N MET A 14 -25.05 11.23 -30.31
CA MET A 14 -23.74 11.49 -30.91
C MET A 14 -22.59 11.44 -29.90
N VAL A 15 -22.84 11.73 -28.61
CA VAL A 15 -21.85 11.62 -27.52
C VAL A 15 -21.51 10.16 -27.19
N MET A 16 -22.42 9.21 -27.47
CA MET A 16 -22.15 7.78 -27.24
C MET A 16 -21.22 7.13 -28.29
N LEU A 17 -20.96 7.79 -29.43
CA LEU A 17 -20.15 7.22 -30.51
C LEU A 17 -18.69 7.72 -30.54
N VAL A 18 -18.28 8.58 -29.60
CA VAL A 18 -16.88 9.05 -29.45
C VAL A 18 -16.11 8.24 -28.38
N GLY A 19 -16.70 7.13 -27.92
CA GLY A 19 -16.14 6.24 -26.90
C GLY A 19 -15.54 4.95 -27.44
N CYS A 20 -14.79 4.99 -28.54
CA CYS A 20 -13.96 3.87 -29.01
C CYS A 20 -12.63 4.43 -29.49
N SER A 21 -11.47 3.86 -29.22
CA SER A 21 -11.04 2.84 -28.26
C SER A 21 -9.54 3.10 -28.19
N ARG A 22 -9.01 3.45 -27.02
CA ARG A 22 -7.55 3.47 -26.87
C ARG A 22 -7.16 2.01 -26.87
N GLU A 23 -6.74 1.51 -28.03
CA GLU A 23 -6.26 0.16 -28.24
C GLU A 23 -5.20 -0.13 -27.17
N ASN A 24 -5.62 -0.90 -26.17
CA ASN A 24 -4.81 -1.20 -25.01
C ASN A 24 -3.61 -2.00 -25.50
N ASN A 25 -2.44 -1.39 -25.45
CA ASN A 25 -1.16 -2.01 -25.79
C ASN A 25 -0.83 -3.27 -24.94
N HIS A 26 -1.69 -3.62 -23.99
CA HIS A 26 -1.61 -4.80 -23.13
C HIS A 26 -1.81 -6.14 -23.87
N GLU A 27 -2.46 -6.16 -25.05
CA GLU A 27 -2.60 -7.41 -25.82
C GLU A 27 -1.31 -7.81 -26.57
N ARG A 28 -0.40 -6.86 -26.84
CA ARG A 28 0.82 -7.13 -27.62
C ARG A 28 1.91 -7.85 -26.85
N ASN A 29 1.79 -7.98 -25.53
CA ASN A 29 2.80 -8.59 -24.65
C ASN A 29 2.24 -9.77 -23.84
N ILE A 30 1.23 -10.48 -24.36
CA ILE A 30 0.69 -11.70 -23.73
C ILE A 30 1.66 -12.85 -24.01
N VAL A 31 2.13 -13.52 -22.96
CA VAL A 31 3.02 -14.68 -23.06
C VAL A 31 2.27 -16.00 -22.88
N ALA A 32 1.14 -15.99 -22.18
CA ALA A 32 0.23 -17.13 -22.07
C ALA A 32 -1.19 -16.66 -21.76
N LYS A 33 -2.19 -17.49 -22.11
CA LYS A 33 -3.59 -17.30 -21.73
C LYS A 33 -4.08 -18.53 -20.97
N VAL A 34 -4.59 -18.33 -19.76
CA VAL A 34 -5.12 -19.37 -18.86
C VAL A 34 -6.60 -19.08 -18.63
N ASN A 35 -7.46 -19.74 -19.41
CA ASN A 35 -8.89 -19.44 -19.49
C ASN A 35 -9.11 -17.94 -19.84
N ASP A 36 -9.74 -17.17 -18.95
CA ASP A 36 -10.01 -15.75 -19.14
C ASP A 36 -8.89 -14.83 -18.63
N CYS A 37 -7.81 -15.38 -18.09
CA CYS A 37 -6.66 -14.63 -17.57
C CYS A 37 -5.51 -14.61 -18.59
N ASN A 38 -5.00 -13.42 -18.92
CA ASN A 38 -3.82 -13.25 -19.75
C ASN A 38 -2.61 -13.03 -18.83
N ILE A 39 -1.56 -13.84 -19.01
CA ILE A 39 -0.26 -13.62 -18.38
C ILE A 39 0.58 -12.79 -19.34
N THR A 40 1.07 -11.66 -18.86
CA THR A 40 1.83 -10.68 -19.64
C THR A 40 3.33 -10.72 -19.34
N GLU A 41 4.14 -10.20 -20.27
CA GLU A 41 5.58 -10.08 -20.08
C GLU A 41 5.94 -9.25 -18.83
N ASP A 42 5.17 -8.20 -18.53
CA ASP A 42 5.35 -7.33 -17.37
C ASP A 42 5.18 -8.10 -16.06
N GLU A 43 4.18 -8.97 -15.99
CA GLU A 43 3.93 -9.84 -14.82
C GLU A 43 5.04 -10.88 -14.68
N CYS A 44 5.57 -11.43 -15.78
CA CYS A 44 6.73 -12.30 -15.74
C CYS A 44 7.97 -11.54 -15.23
N ARG A 45 8.22 -10.32 -15.70
CA ARG A 45 9.34 -9.49 -15.20
C ARG A 45 9.17 -9.12 -13.74
N TYR A 46 7.95 -8.85 -13.28
CA TYR A 46 7.67 -8.60 -11.87
C TYR A 46 7.93 -9.85 -11.01
N ALA A 47 7.43 -11.00 -11.43
CA ALA A 47 7.69 -12.28 -10.76
C ALA A 47 9.18 -12.62 -10.71
N LEU A 48 9.94 -12.25 -11.75
CA LEU A 48 11.40 -12.36 -11.77
C LEU A 48 12.09 -11.38 -10.82
N GLY A 49 11.61 -10.14 -10.68
CA GLY A 49 12.19 -9.13 -9.78
C GLY A 49 12.20 -9.55 -8.31
N GLU A 50 11.24 -10.37 -7.89
CA GLU A 50 11.19 -10.98 -6.56
C GLU A 50 12.26 -12.08 -6.37
N CYS A 51 12.71 -12.74 -7.44
CA CYS A 51 13.66 -13.87 -7.41
C CYS A 51 15.08 -13.51 -7.89
N TYR A 52 15.25 -12.45 -8.67
CA TYR A 52 16.46 -12.15 -9.43
C TYR A 52 17.04 -10.78 -9.06
N LYS A 53 17.99 -10.76 -8.12
CA LYS A 53 18.71 -9.54 -7.76
C LYS A 53 19.63 -9.09 -8.90
N LYS A 54 19.79 -7.76 -9.05
CA LYS A 54 20.73 -7.11 -9.99
C LYS A 54 22.12 -7.79 -9.92
N GLY A 55 22.59 -8.36 -11.04
CA GLY A 55 23.96 -8.87 -11.19
C GLY A 55 24.10 -10.34 -11.63
N ILE A 56 23.01 -11.08 -11.82
CA ILE A 56 23.04 -12.46 -12.31
C ILE A 56 22.82 -12.47 -13.84
N ALA A 57 23.43 -13.44 -14.54
CA ALA A 57 23.35 -13.63 -16.00
C ALA A 57 21.90 -13.65 -16.54
N PRO A 58 21.63 -13.42 -17.84
CA PRO A 58 20.29 -13.58 -18.38
C PRO A 58 19.75 -15.00 -18.12
N LEU A 59 18.45 -15.13 -17.82
CA LEU A 59 17.82 -16.45 -17.67
C LEU A 59 17.95 -17.26 -18.96
N THR A 60 18.24 -18.54 -18.79
CA THR A 60 18.15 -19.54 -19.85
C THR A 60 16.70 -19.73 -20.28
N GLU A 61 16.50 -20.26 -21.49
CA GLU A 61 15.15 -20.55 -21.99
C GLU A 61 14.40 -21.58 -21.13
N ALA A 62 15.13 -22.52 -20.53
CA ALA A 62 14.55 -23.49 -19.60
C ALA A 62 13.99 -22.80 -18.34
N GLU A 63 14.76 -21.89 -17.73
CA GLU A 63 14.31 -21.18 -16.52
C GLU A 63 13.14 -20.23 -16.81
N LYS A 64 13.09 -19.62 -18.00
CA LYS A 64 11.91 -18.85 -18.44
C LYS A 64 10.68 -19.74 -18.58
N GLY A 65 10.85 -20.94 -19.12
CA GLY A 65 9.78 -21.95 -19.21
C GLY A 65 9.27 -22.37 -17.85
N ASP A 66 10.17 -22.64 -16.89
CA ASP A 66 9.81 -23.03 -15.52
C ASP A 66 9.05 -21.91 -14.78
N LEU A 67 9.49 -20.65 -14.92
CA LEU A 67 8.77 -19.50 -14.37
C LEU A 67 7.35 -19.43 -14.94
N LEU A 68 7.20 -19.53 -16.26
CA LEU A 68 5.90 -19.44 -16.91
C LEU A 68 4.97 -20.57 -16.44
N ASP A 69 5.47 -21.80 -16.34
CA ASP A 69 4.71 -22.94 -15.83
C ASP A 69 4.28 -22.74 -14.36
N GLN A 70 5.15 -22.19 -13.51
CA GLN A 70 4.77 -21.81 -12.14
C GLN A 70 3.65 -20.77 -12.10
N MET A 71 3.71 -19.75 -12.96
CA MET A 71 2.67 -18.72 -13.05
C MET A 71 1.34 -19.32 -13.53
N ILE A 72 1.36 -20.20 -14.53
CA ILE A 72 0.18 -20.91 -15.03
C ILE A 72 -0.43 -21.79 -13.92
N LYS A 73 0.39 -22.57 -13.21
CA LYS A 73 -0.07 -23.42 -12.09
C LYS A 73 -0.71 -22.58 -10.99
N LYS A 74 -0.08 -21.46 -10.60
CA LYS A 74 -0.64 -20.54 -9.62
C LYS A 74 -2.01 -20.03 -10.05
N GLU A 75 -2.15 -19.61 -11.31
CA GLU A 75 -3.41 -19.11 -11.86
C GLU A 75 -4.51 -20.18 -11.83
N LEU A 76 -4.21 -21.40 -12.28
CA LEU A 76 -5.16 -22.53 -12.23
C LEU A 76 -5.66 -22.80 -10.80
N LEU A 77 -4.76 -22.77 -9.81
CA LEU A 77 -5.12 -22.97 -8.40
C LEU A 77 -6.00 -21.84 -7.86
N ILE A 78 -5.72 -20.58 -8.22
CA ILE A 78 -6.55 -19.42 -7.83
C ILE A 78 -7.95 -19.55 -8.43
N GLN A 79 -8.05 -19.89 -9.72
CA GLN A 79 -9.35 -20.08 -10.38
C GLN A 79 -10.16 -21.20 -9.72
N GLU A 80 -9.52 -22.33 -9.38
CA GLU A 80 -10.17 -23.43 -8.67
C GLU A 80 -10.60 -23.04 -7.26
N ALA A 81 -9.79 -22.26 -6.52
CA ALA A 81 -10.14 -21.73 -5.21
C ALA A 81 -11.38 -20.82 -5.28
N LYS A 82 -11.46 -19.93 -6.27
CA LYS A 82 -12.63 -19.08 -6.52
C LYS A 82 -13.85 -19.87 -6.94
N ARG A 83 -13.70 -20.90 -7.78
CA ARG A 83 -14.80 -21.81 -8.15
C ARG A 83 -15.39 -22.53 -6.93
N ARG A 84 -14.56 -22.77 -5.91
CA ARG A 84 -14.96 -23.33 -4.61
C ARG A 84 -15.43 -22.28 -3.60
N ASN A 85 -15.50 -21.01 -3.99
CA ASN A 85 -15.89 -19.87 -3.15
C ASN A 85 -15.02 -19.70 -1.89
N LEU A 86 -13.75 -20.12 -1.93
CA LEU A 86 -12.84 -19.95 -0.79
C LEU A 86 -12.56 -18.46 -0.49
N ASP A 87 -12.71 -17.60 -1.48
CA ASP A 87 -12.65 -16.13 -1.36
C ASP A 87 -13.90 -15.52 -0.70
N GLN A 88 -14.96 -16.30 -0.51
CA GLN A 88 -16.19 -15.89 0.16
C GLN A 88 -16.26 -16.34 1.61
N ASP A 89 -15.33 -17.18 2.05
CA ASP A 89 -15.22 -17.63 3.43
C ASP A 89 -14.97 -16.43 4.36
N GLU A 90 -15.68 -16.40 5.49
CA GLU A 90 -15.64 -15.28 6.43
C GLU A 90 -14.27 -15.14 7.10
N ASP A 91 -13.60 -16.25 7.43
CA ASP A 91 -12.27 -16.20 8.04
C ASP A 91 -11.22 -15.73 7.02
N PHE A 92 -11.34 -16.15 5.76
CA PHE A 92 -10.53 -15.62 4.67
C PHE A 92 -10.73 -14.11 4.51
N ARG A 93 -11.98 -13.63 4.40
CA ARG A 93 -12.29 -12.20 4.23
C ARG A 93 -11.78 -11.35 5.38
N ARG A 94 -12.01 -11.77 6.62
CA ARG A 94 -11.49 -11.08 7.82
C ARG A 94 -9.96 -11.03 7.84
N THR A 95 -9.32 -12.10 7.39
CA THR A 95 -7.86 -12.15 7.28
C THR A 95 -7.36 -11.12 6.27
N ILE A 96 -7.96 -11.07 5.07
CA ILE A 96 -7.60 -10.10 4.03
C ILE A 96 -7.89 -8.66 4.49
N GLU A 97 -9.04 -8.40 5.12
CA GLU A 97 -9.40 -7.09 5.66
C GLU A 97 -8.37 -6.62 6.69
N LYS A 98 -7.98 -7.48 7.63
CA LYS A 98 -6.93 -7.17 8.61
C LYS A 98 -5.59 -6.84 7.95
N TYR A 99 -5.16 -7.61 6.95
CA TYR A 99 -3.93 -7.30 6.21
C TYR A 99 -4.03 -5.97 5.47
N TRP A 100 -5.20 -5.66 4.89
CA TRP A 100 -5.46 -4.39 4.22
C TRP A 100 -5.38 -3.21 5.20
N GLU A 101 -6.07 -3.28 6.34
CA GLU A 101 -6.05 -2.25 7.39
C GLU A 101 -4.61 -2.00 7.90
N GLN A 102 -3.89 -3.06 8.24
CA GLN A 102 -2.51 -2.97 8.72
C GLN A 102 -1.59 -2.34 7.68
N THR A 103 -1.74 -2.72 6.42
CA THR A 103 -0.94 -2.16 5.32
C THR A 103 -1.25 -0.68 5.12
N LEU A 104 -2.52 -0.30 5.15
CA LEU A 104 -2.95 1.08 4.96
C LEU A 104 -2.44 1.98 6.09
N ILE A 105 -2.58 1.55 7.35
CA ILE A 105 -2.08 2.28 8.53
C ILE A 105 -0.57 2.42 8.45
N ARG A 106 0.17 1.34 8.15
CA ARG A 106 1.63 1.36 8.00
C ARG A 106 2.06 2.36 6.90
N ASN A 107 1.44 2.30 5.73
CA ASN A 107 1.79 3.19 4.62
C ASN A 107 1.52 4.66 4.98
N LEU A 108 0.39 4.94 5.64
CA LEU A 108 0.07 6.29 6.12
C LEU A 108 1.10 6.79 7.15
N LEU A 109 1.41 5.99 8.16
CA LEU A 109 2.38 6.35 9.20
C LEU A 109 3.79 6.58 8.62
N ASN A 110 4.20 5.75 7.65
CA ASN A 110 5.47 5.95 6.95
C ASN A 110 5.47 7.27 6.19
N GLN A 111 4.44 7.54 5.39
CA GLN A 111 4.35 8.78 4.62
C GLN A 111 4.38 10.03 5.52
N VAL A 112 3.59 10.03 6.59
CA VAL A 112 3.55 11.14 7.55
C VAL A 112 4.87 11.26 8.31
N GLY A 113 5.52 10.13 8.63
CA GLY A 113 6.83 10.10 9.25
C GLY A 113 7.90 10.76 8.39
N GLU A 114 7.94 10.47 7.08
CA GLU A 114 8.84 11.10 6.12
C GLU A 114 8.58 12.61 6.00
N ASP A 115 7.31 13.02 5.95
CA ASP A 115 6.92 14.44 5.90
C ASP A 115 7.42 15.23 7.13
N PHE A 116 7.52 14.58 8.29
CA PHE A 116 8.09 15.17 9.50
C PHE A 116 9.62 15.12 9.50
N SER A 117 10.22 14.03 9.04
CA SER A 117 11.68 13.86 8.96
C SER A 117 12.36 14.99 8.17
N VAL A 118 11.72 15.47 7.10
CA VAL A 118 12.23 16.61 6.30
C VAL A 118 12.18 17.95 7.06
N LYS A 119 11.30 18.09 8.06
CA LYS A 119 11.04 19.36 8.77
C LYS A 119 11.72 19.44 10.13
N ILE A 120 12.09 18.31 10.71
CA ILE A 120 12.68 18.24 12.04
C ILE A 120 14.15 18.63 11.95
N HIS A 121 14.55 19.56 12.81
CA HIS A 121 15.93 19.97 12.99
C HIS A 121 16.36 19.76 14.45
N VAL A 122 17.56 19.24 14.63
CA VAL A 122 18.23 19.11 15.94
C VAL A 122 19.19 20.29 16.08
N SER A 123 18.92 21.17 17.05
CA SER A 123 19.74 22.31 17.36
C SER A 123 20.77 21.99 18.45
N LYS A 124 21.74 22.88 18.63
CA LYS A 124 22.75 22.73 19.70
C LYS A 124 22.14 22.82 21.09
N GLU A 125 21.08 23.60 21.24
CA GLU A 125 20.30 23.70 22.48
C GLU A 125 19.62 22.36 22.80
N ASP A 126 19.04 21.69 21.80
CA ASP A 126 18.44 20.37 22.00
C ASP A 126 19.48 19.35 22.51
N ILE A 127 20.68 19.34 21.91
CA ILE A 127 21.79 18.48 22.34
C ILE A 127 22.21 18.82 23.78
N SER A 128 22.31 20.11 24.12
CA SER A 128 22.67 20.54 25.47
C SER A 128 21.63 20.11 26.52
N ASP A 129 20.35 20.26 26.20
CA ASP A 129 19.26 19.89 27.11
C ASP A 129 19.16 18.38 27.28
N PHE A 130 19.32 17.63 26.20
CA PHE A 130 19.36 16.17 26.24
C PHE A 130 20.53 15.62 27.07
N LYS A 131 21.71 16.23 26.96
CA LYS A 131 22.89 15.88 27.79
C LYS A 131 22.63 16.10 29.28
N LYS A 132 21.99 17.21 29.65
CA LYS A 132 21.59 17.47 31.04
C LYS A 132 20.60 16.43 31.56
N GLU A 133 19.68 15.97 30.71
CA GLU A 133 18.70 14.93 31.05
C GLU A 133 19.34 13.55 31.29
N LEU A 134 20.35 13.19 30.47
CA LEU A 134 21.06 11.92 30.57
C LEU A 134 21.98 11.81 31.80
N GLY A 135 22.54 12.91 32.30
CA GLY A 135 23.48 12.90 33.41
C GLY A 135 24.69 11.99 33.14
N VAL A 136 24.98 11.04 34.04
CA VAL A 136 26.16 10.14 33.93
C VAL A 136 26.11 9.21 32.69
N ALA A 137 24.92 8.97 32.13
CA ALA A 137 24.75 8.18 30.91
C ALA A 137 25.26 8.91 29.64
N GLU A 138 25.51 10.21 29.71
CA GLU A 138 26.08 11.01 28.61
C GLU A 138 27.41 10.44 28.11
N ALA A 139 28.28 9.96 29.02
CA ALA A 139 29.63 9.51 28.68
C ALA A 139 29.69 8.26 27.79
N ALA A 140 28.55 7.58 27.58
CA ALA A 140 28.45 6.37 26.78
C ALA A 140 28.01 6.61 25.33
N MET A 141 27.43 7.77 25.01
CA MET A 141 26.87 8.05 23.68
C MET A 141 27.74 9.06 22.92
N SER A 142 27.96 8.80 21.63
CA SER A 142 28.52 9.77 20.71
C SER A 142 27.54 10.90 20.41
N GLU A 143 28.05 12.05 19.97
CA GLU A 143 27.21 13.20 19.60
C GLU A 143 26.23 12.86 18.46
N LYS A 144 26.63 12.00 17.52
CA LYS A 144 25.78 11.51 16.45
C LYS A 144 24.62 10.64 16.98
N GLU A 145 24.89 9.74 17.93
CA GLU A 145 23.83 8.92 18.55
C GLU A 145 22.87 9.79 19.36
N ILE A 146 23.36 10.86 20.00
CA ILE A 146 22.52 11.85 20.67
C ILE A 146 21.63 12.58 19.66
N GLU A 147 22.19 13.03 18.53
CA GLU A 147 21.42 13.67 17.46
C GLU A 147 20.32 12.76 16.89
N GLU A 148 20.64 11.49 16.59
CA GLU A 148 19.68 10.50 16.07
C GLU A 148 18.54 10.23 17.08
N GLU A 149 18.87 10.07 18.36
CA GLU A 149 17.88 9.85 19.42
C GLU A 149 16.97 11.07 19.63
N ILE A 150 17.53 12.30 19.64
CA ILE A 150 16.73 13.53 19.70
C ILE A 150 15.81 13.63 18.49
N PHE A 151 16.32 13.32 17.30
CA PHE A 151 15.55 13.35 16.06
C PHE A 151 14.35 12.39 16.13
N GLU A 152 14.56 11.13 16.52
CA GLU A 152 13.50 10.13 16.64
C GLU A 152 12.48 10.50 17.73
N ARG A 153 12.92 11.08 18.85
CA ARG A 153 12.01 11.62 19.87
C ARG A 153 11.14 12.74 19.33
N LYS A 154 11.72 13.71 18.63
CA LYS A 154 10.96 14.81 17.99
C LYS A 154 9.99 14.29 16.92
N LYS A 155 10.38 13.27 16.16
CA LYS A 155 9.53 12.62 15.15
C LYS A 155 8.34 11.93 15.79
N THR A 156 8.58 11.18 16.87
CA THR A 156 7.54 10.50 17.65
C THR A 156 6.56 11.50 18.28
N GLU A 157 7.07 12.58 18.86
CA GLU A 157 6.28 13.69 19.41
C GLU A 157 5.38 14.33 18.34
N ALA A 158 5.92 14.59 17.15
CA ALA A 158 5.17 15.15 16.02
C ALA A 158 4.04 14.23 15.55
N LEU A 159 4.32 12.93 15.40
CA LEU A 159 3.33 11.90 15.05
C LEU A 159 2.21 11.83 16.10
N LYS A 160 2.57 11.83 17.39
CA LYS A 160 1.59 11.83 18.48
C LYS A 160 0.68 13.05 18.43
N LYS A 161 1.25 14.25 18.24
CA LYS A 161 0.48 15.50 18.09
C LYS A 161 -0.46 15.44 16.89
N TRP A 162 0.00 14.87 15.78
CA TRP A 162 -0.81 14.69 14.58
C TRP A 162 -1.99 13.72 14.82
N LEU A 163 -1.76 12.58 15.48
CA LEU A 163 -2.82 11.64 15.86
C LEU A 163 -3.86 12.28 16.79
N GLU A 164 -3.42 13.06 17.78
CA GLU A 164 -4.33 13.79 18.67
C GLU A 164 -5.16 14.82 17.92
N LYS A 165 -4.59 15.49 16.91
CA LYS A 165 -5.33 16.39 16.02
C LYS A 165 -6.41 15.64 15.23
N LEU A 166 -6.08 14.47 14.66
CA LEU A 166 -7.05 13.63 13.95
C LEU A 166 -8.21 13.23 14.87
N LYS A 167 -7.89 12.75 16.08
CA LYS A 167 -8.88 12.37 17.09
C LYS A 167 -9.80 13.53 17.46
N ARG A 168 -9.27 14.73 17.65
CA ARG A 168 -10.05 15.93 17.99
C ARG A 168 -10.96 16.41 16.85
N SER A 169 -10.57 16.17 15.60
CA SER A 169 -11.37 16.52 14.43
C SER A 169 -12.47 15.51 14.09
N ALA A 170 -12.43 14.32 14.70
CA ALA A 170 -13.38 13.26 14.42
C ALA A 170 -14.61 13.35 15.34
N SER A 171 -15.78 13.02 14.79
CA SER A 171 -16.96 12.71 15.62
C SER A 171 -16.77 11.32 16.22
N ILE A 172 -16.59 11.25 17.54
CA ILE A 172 -16.33 9.99 18.25
C ILE A 172 -17.38 9.83 19.35
N GLU A 173 -18.23 8.82 19.19
CA GLU A 173 -19.20 8.39 20.19
C GLU A 173 -18.70 7.09 20.83
N ILE A 174 -18.69 7.02 22.17
CA ILE A 174 -18.17 5.87 22.92
C ILE A 174 -19.29 5.32 23.80
N ASN A 175 -19.75 4.10 23.50
CA ASN A 175 -20.64 3.35 24.38
C ASN A 175 -19.83 2.72 25.53
N ARG A 176 -19.84 3.38 26.69
CA ARG A 176 -19.08 2.94 27.88
C ARG A 176 -19.61 1.65 28.48
N GLU A 177 -20.93 1.50 28.54
CA GLU A 177 -21.57 0.30 29.11
C GLU A 177 -21.19 -0.97 28.33
N ALA A 178 -21.19 -0.89 26.99
CA ALA A 178 -20.81 -2.02 26.14
C ALA A 178 -19.34 -2.41 26.31
N ILE A 179 -18.43 -1.43 26.47
CA ILE A 179 -17.00 -1.71 26.69
C ILE A 179 -16.76 -2.38 28.04
N ASP A 180 -17.39 -1.92 29.11
CA ASP A 180 -17.23 -2.50 30.44
C ASP A 180 -17.75 -3.95 30.51
N ALA A 181 -18.71 -4.30 29.65
CA ALA A 181 -19.27 -5.65 29.56
C ALA A 181 -18.35 -6.69 28.87
N ILE A 182 -17.36 -6.28 28.07
CA ILE A 182 -16.48 -7.19 27.32
C ILE A 182 -15.54 -8.02 28.24
N SER A 183 -15.31 -7.54 29.47
CA SER A 183 -14.38 -8.15 30.43
C SER A 183 -15.03 -9.05 31.49
N ARG A 184 -16.35 -9.21 31.44
CA ARG A 184 -17.12 -10.13 32.31
C ARG A 184 -17.46 -11.41 31.55
#